data_AF-L8B9A6-F1
#
_entry.id   AF-L8B9A6-F1
#
_cell.length_a   1.000
_cell.length_b   1.000
_cell.length_c   1.000
_cell.angle_alpha   90.00
_cell.angle_beta   90.00
_cell.angle_gamma   90.00
#
_symmetry.space_group_name_H-M   'P 1'
#
loop_
_entity.id
_entity.type
_entity.pdbx_description
1 polymer ?
#
loop_
_entity_poly.entity_id
_entity_poly.type
_entity_poly.pdbx_seq_one_letter_code
_entity_poly.pdbx_strand_id
1 'polypeptide(L)'
;MKQIFINLLAFGYSIIDKITNLKAANEQSALEAQRHDEVIASSNALNDTIESLKSETEQLKETLAELLQNKEVLFDNKGDLLDKTVKIADSEIDKLVDTGSRLINDLSEGLSHNVKLYGNRPNSSAARFYKDSMVDNFSKESVVDNVSKVSDLDIVSDGSMVDGSVEGVVELTKITSKIFTELEKLGPVNWSAQKESYEAAQKALSEYIEVYQNGASKLFDFDFSIFYGYLDSLTLFQEASLFNICLFVSLIFTIVNILGVLFGNEIIRKLNLEERFPRLSIFFSLRAKFQRYYLIWNVLILFALCISGIVINLMLFTV
;
A
#
# COMPACT_ATOMS: atom_id res chain seq x y z
N MET A 1 -30.49 -69.11 10.68
CA MET A 1 -31.49 -68.06 10.34
C MET A 1 -31.29 -66.76 11.11
N LYS A 2 -31.18 -66.74 12.44
CA LYS A 2 -31.01 -65.51 13.24
C LYS A 2 -29.82 -64.62 12.79
N GLN A 3 -28.66 -65.23 12.50
CA GLN A 3 -27.47 -64.49 12.04
C GLN A 3 -27.63 -63.84 10.66
N ILE A 4 -28.35 -64.49 9.75
CA ILE A 4 -28.61 -63.95 8.40
C ILE A 4 -29.48 -62.71 8.51
N PHE A 5 -30.49 -62.73 9.39
CA PHE A 5 -31.37 -61.58 9.63
C PHE A 5 -30.62 -60.39 10.24
N ILE A 6 -29.70 -60.63 11.19
CA ILE A 6 -28.86 -59.58 11.78
C ILE A 6 -27.96 -58.94 10.72
N ASN A 7 -27.31 -59.75 9.87
CA ASN A 7 -26.46 -59.24 8.80
C ASN A 7 -27.25 -58.41 7.77
N LEU A 8 -28.49 -58.82 7.46
CA LEU A 8 -29.36 -58.09 6.54
C LEU A 8 -29.78 -56.72 7.10
N LEU A 9 -30.08 -56.65 8.40
CA LEU A 9 -30.40 -55.39 9.08
C LEU A 9 -29.19 -54.46 9.15
N ALA A 10 -27.99 -54.99 9.45
CA ALA A 10 -26.76 -54.20 9.45
C ALA A 10 -26.43 -53.62 8.06
N PHE A 11 -26.64 -54.42 7.01
CA PHE A 11 -26.49 -53.97 5.62
C PHE A 11 -27.51 -52.89 5.26
N GLY A 12 -28.78 -53.07 5.64
CA GLY A 12 -29.83 -52.05 5.44
C GLY A 12 -29.50 -50.73 6.13
N TYR A 13 -29.01 -50.77 7.37
CA TYR A 13 -28.59 -49.58 8.10
C TYR A 13 -27.41 -48.87 7.43
N SER A 14 -26.41 -49.62 6.95
CA SER A 14 -25.26 -49.08 6.21
C SER A 14 -25.66 -48.38 4.91
N ILE A 15 -26.68 -48.89 4.21
CA ILE A 15 -27.23 -48.24 3.01
C ILE A 15 -27.93 -46.92 3.37
N ILE A 16 -28.75 -46.91 4.42
CA ILE A 16 -29.48 -45.71 4.85
C ILE A 16 -28.50 -44.61 5.27
N ASP A 17 -27.43 -44.96 5.97
CA ASP A 17 -26.37 -44.02 6.36
C ASP A 17 -25.66 -43.42 5.15
N LYS A 18 -25.27 -44.25 4.17
CA LYS A 18 -24.67 -43.78 2.90
C LYS A 18 -25.60 -42.85 2.10
N ILE A 19 -26.90 -43.17 2.03
CA ILE A 19 -27.88 -42.32 1.34
C ILE A 19 -28.02 -40.96 2.05
N THR A 20 -27.99 -40.96 3.38
CA THR A 20 -28.12 -39.73 4.18
C THR A 20 -26.89 -38.83 3.99
N ASN A 21 -25.69 -39.42 4.00
CA ASN A 21 -24.44 -38.69 3.73
C ASN A 21 -24.37 -38.14 2.30
N LEU A 22 -24.82 -38.90 1.29
CA LEU A 22 -24.91 -38.43 -0.10
C LEU A 22 -25.89 -37.26 -0.26
N LYS A 23 -27.02 -37.29 0.45
CA LYS A 23 -27.99 -36.19 0.42
C LYS A 23 -27.41 -34.92 1.03
N ALA A 24 -26.73 -35.03 2.18
CA ALA A 24 -26.05 -33.90 2.80
C ALA A 24 -24.95 -33.30 1.89
N ALA A 25 -24.16 -34.15 1.23
CA ALA A 25 -23.14 -33.70 0.29
C ALA A 25 -23.75 -32.98 -0.94
N ASN A 26 -24.88 -33.46 -1.45
CA ASN A 26 -25.57 -32.81 -2.57
C ASN A 26 -26.20 -31.47 -2.19
N GLU A 27 -26.76 -31.35 -0.98
CA GLU A 27 -27.27 -30.07 -0.45
C GLU A 27 -26.14 -29.07 -0.25
N GLN A 28 -24.97 -29.51 0.23
CA GLN A 28 -23.79 -28.66 0.35
C GLN A 28 -23.25 -28.20 -1.02
N SER A 29 -23.18 -29.11 -2.01
CA SER A 29 -22.76 -28.76 -3.37
C SER A 29 -23.69 -27.74 -4.03
N ALA A 30 -25.00 -27.85 -3.80
CA ALA A 30 -25.98 -26.86 -4.28
C ALA A 30 -25.79 -25.48 -3.62
N LEU A 31 -25.47 -25.45 -2.32
CA LEU A 31 -25.18 -24.20 -1.61
C LEU A 31 -23.87 -23.55 -2.10
N GLU A 32 -22.84 -24.35 -2.38
CA GLU A 32 -21.57 -23.86 -2.93
C GLU A 32 -21.73 -23.29 -4.35
N ALA A 33 -22.59 -23.90 -5.18
CA ALA A 33 -22.94 -23.37 -6.50
C ALA A 33 -23.62 -21.99 -6.39
N GLN A 34 -24.57 -21.82 -5.44
CA GLN A 34 -25.22 -20.54 -5.20
C GLN A 34 -24.21 -19.46 -4.75
N ARG A 35 -23.28 -19.80 -3.86
CA ARG A 35 -22.22 -18.87 -3.43
C ARG A 35 -21.31 -18.46 -4.58
N HIS A 36 -21.02 -19.39 -5.50
CA HIS A 36 -20.24 -19.09 -6.70
C HIS A 36 -20.95 -18.06 -7.61
N ASP A 37 -22.26 -18.19 -7.80
CA ASP A 37 -23.04 -17.24 -8.59
C ASP A 37 -23.09 -15.84 -7.95
N GLU A 38 -23.20 -15.75 -6.62
CA GLU A 38 -23.13 -14.49 -5.88
C GLU A 38 -21.76 -13.81 -6.00
N VAL A 39 -20.68 -14.59 -5.98
CA VAL A 39 -19.31 -14.08 -6.19
C VAL A 39 -19.12 -13.56 -7.61
N ILE A 40 -19.64 -14.27 -8.62
CA ILE A 40 -19.61 -13.81 -10.02
C ILE A 40 -20.38 -12.50 -10.18
N ALA A 41 -21.58 -12.40 -9.60
CA ALA A 41 -22.38 -11.16 -9.62
C ALA A 41 -21.63 -9.99 -8.97
N SER A 42 -21.00 -10.23 -7.81
CA SER A 42 -20.20 -9.21 -7.11
C SER A 42 -18.97 -8.80 -7.91
N SER A 43 -18.29 -9.74 -8.57
CA SER A 43 -17.14 -9.45 -9.45
C SER A 43 -17.53 -8.59 -10.64
N ASN A 44 -18.69 -8.83 -11.24
CA ASN A 44 -19.18 -8.04 -12.37
C ASN A 44 -19.52 -6.60 -11.94
N ALA A 45 -20.20 -6.44 -10.80
CA ALA A 45 -20.48 -5.10 -10.25
C ALA A 45 -19.21 -4.30 -9.93
N LEU A 46 -18.15 -4.98 -9.46
CA LEU A 46 -16.85 -4.34 -9.22
C LEU A 46 -16.21 -3.89 -10.54
N ASN A 47 -16.25 -4.71 -11.59
CA ASN A 47 -15.73 -4.33 -12.91
C ASN A 47 -16.45 -3.13 -13.50
N ASP A 48 -17.77 -3.05 -13.37
CA ASP A 48 -18.56 -1.89 -13.82
C ASP A 48 -18.14 -0.60 -13.09
N THR A 49 -17.84 -0.71 -11.78
CA THR A 49 -17.34 0.41 -10.98
C THR A 49 -15.95 0.87 -11.45
N ILE A 50 -15.07 -0.07 -11.78
CA ILE A 50 -13.72 0.22 -12.29
C ILE A 50 -13.78 0.96 -13.64
N GLU A 51 -14.65 0.52 -14.56
CA GLU A 51 -14.82 1.21 -15.85
C GLU A 51 -15.41 2.62 -15.69
N SER A 52 -16.33 2.82 -14.74
CA SER A 52 -16.84 4.16 -14.39
C SER A 52 -15.72 5.10 -13.92
N LEU A 53 -14.88 4.65 -12.98
CA LEU A 53 -13.75 5.44 -12.46
C LEU A 53 -12.70 5.77 -13.52
N LYS A 54 -12.47 4.83 -14.45
CA LYS A 54 -11.57 5.03 -15.58
C LYS A 54 -12.10 6.12 -16.52
N SER A 55 -13.40 6.13 -16.78
CA SER A 55 -14.06 7.19 -17.56
C SER A 55 -13.93 8.56 -16.89
N GLU A 56 -14.17 8.66 -15.58
CA GLU A 56 -14.00 9.92 -14.82
C GLU A 56 -12.55 10.42 -14.86
N THR A 57 -11.58 9.51 -14.77
CA THR A 57 -10.16 9.85 -14.83
C THR A 57 -9.77 10.44 -16.19
N GLU A 58 -10.31 9.92 -17.29
CA GLU A 58 -10.06 10.47 -18.63
C GLU A 58 -10.71 11.85 -18.81
N GLN A 59 -11.91 12.07 -18.27
CA GLN A 59 -12.54 13.40 -18.27
C GLN A 59 -11.71 14.44 -17.49
N LEU A 60 -11.12 14.03 -16.35
CA LEU A 60 -10.23 14.90 -15.58
C LEU A 60 -8.95 15.25 -16.33
N LYS A 61 -8.37 14.30 -17.08
CA LYS A 61 -7.20 14.56 -17.93
C LYS A 61 -7.53 15.57 -19.03
N GLU A 62 -8.69 15.44 -19.68
CA GLU A 62 -9.15 16.38 -20.70
C GLU A 62 -9.36 17.78 -20.12
N THR A 63 -10.02 17.88 -18.97
CA THR A 63 -10.21 19.16 -18.25
C THR A 63 -8.86 19.80 -17.89
N LEU A 64 -7.88 19.00 -17.44
CA LEU A 64 -6.55 19.51 -17.12
C LEU A 64 -5.80 19.99 -18.36
N ALA A 65 -5.94 19.31 -19.49
CA ALA A 65 -5.36 19.72 -20.76
C ALA A 65 -5.95 21.06 -21.25
N GLU A 66 -7.26 21.25 -21.15
CA GLU A 66 -7.93 22.52 -21.46
C GLU A 66 -7.42 23.66 -20.56
N LEU A 67 -7.26 23.42 -19.26
CA LEU A 67 -6.72 24.41 -18.32
C LEU A 67 -5.27 24.78 -18.64
N LEU A 68 -4.44 23.82 -19.05
CA LEU A 68 -3.05 24.08 -19.47
C LEU A 68 -2.98 24.86 -20.79
N GLN A 69 -3.85 24.56 -21.75
CA GLN A 69 -3.95 25.29 -23.01
C GLN A 69 -4.41 26.74 -22.78
N ASN A 70 -5.40 26.94 -21.91
CA ASN A 70 -5.86 28.28 -21.51
C ASN A 70 -4.77 29.07 -20.76
N LYS A 71 -3.91 28.37 -20.01
CA LYS A 71 -2.75 28.98 -19.35
C LYS A 71 -1.73 29.49 -20.37
N GLU A 72 -1.41 28.75 -21.44
CA GLU A 72 -0.48 29.24 -22.47
C GLU A 72 -0.98 30.51 -23.17
N VAL A 73 -2.27 30.60 -23.49
CA VAL A 73 -2.88 31.81 -24.07
C VAL A 73 -2.81 33.01 -23.12
N LEU A 74 -2.84 32.78 -21.80
CA LEU A 74 -2.65 33.82 -20.78
C LEU A 74 -1.19 34.27 -20.65
N PHE A 75 -0.20 33.44 -21.00
CA PHE A 75 1.22 33.77 -20.89
C PHE A 75 1.74 34.65 -22.04
N ASP A 76 1.07 34.71 -23.19
CA ASP A 76 1.45 35.59 -24.31
C ASP A 76 1.02 37.07 -24.13
N ASN A 77 0.11 37.37 -23.19
CA ASN A 77 -0.36 38.73 -22.88
C ASN A 77 0.25 39.33 -21.59
N LYS A 78 1.43 38.85 -21.19
CA LYS A 78 1.99 38.95 -19.83
C LYS A 78 2.30 40.35 -19.27
N GLY A 79 2.29 41.40 -20.08
CA GLY A 79 2.57 42.76 -19.60
C GLY A 79 1.39 43.41 -18.89
N ASP A 80 0.17 43.20 -19.39
CA ASP A 80 -1.01 43.97 -19.00
C ASP A 80 -1.89 43.21 -17.98
N LEU A 81 -1.73 41.88 -17.91
CA LEU A 81 -2.45 41.02 -16.96
C LEU A 81 -1.80 40.99 -15.58
N LEU A 82 -0.47 41.10 -15.47
CA LEU A 82 0.20 41.16 -14.17
C LEU A 82 -0.22 42.40 -13.36
N ASP A 83 -0.39 43.54 -14.03
CA ASP A 83 -0.93 44.76 -13.42
C ASP A 83 -2.40 44.60 -13.00
N LYS A 84 -3.21 43.88 -13.78
CA LYS A 84 -4.60 43.57 -13.42
C LYS A 84 -4.70 42.54 -12.29
N THR A 85 -3.87 41.50 -12.26
CA THR A 85 -3.89 40.47 -11.21
C THR A 85 -3.38 41.03 -9.88
N VAL A 86 -2.38 41.91 -9.90
CA VAL A 86 -1.94 42.64 -8.71
C VAL A 86 -3.04 43.58 -8.20
N LYS A 87 -3.72 44.33 -9.09
CA LYS A 87 -4.87 45.17 -8.70
C LYS A 87 -6.06 44.37 -8.17
N ILE A 88 -6.31 43.18 -8.68
CA ILE A 88 -7.37 42.29 -8.18
C ILE A 88 -6.98 41.71 -6.82
N ALA A 89 -5.72 41.29 -6.64
CA ALA A 89 -5.23 40.77 -5.37
C ALA A 89 -5.26 41.86 -4.28
N ASP A 90 -4.83 43.09 -4.59
CA ASP A 90 -4.91 44.23 -3.67
C ASP A 90 -6.37 44.55 -3.32
N SER A 91 -7.27 44.54 -4.30
CA SER A 91 -8.71 44.75 -4.06
C SER A 91 -9.34 43.66 -3.19
N GLU A 92 -8.92 42.40 -3.31
CA GLU A 92 -9.49 41.30 -2.53
C GLU A 92 -8.91 41.23 -1.12
N ILE A 93 -7.64 41.63 -0.96
CA ILE A 93 -7.01 41.85 0.35
C ILE A 93 -7.72 42.99 1.08
N ASP A 94 -8.01 44.11 0.41
CA ASP A 94 -8.75 45.24 1.02
C ASP A 94 -10.16 44.81 1.46
N LYS A 95 -10.87 44.02 0.65
CA LYS A 95 -12.19 43.46 1.04
C LYS A 95 -12.10 42.51 2.24
N LEU A 96 -11.06 41.67 2.31
CA LEU A 96 -10.84 40.76 3.44
C LEU A 96 -10.50 41.53 4.71
N VAL A 97 -9.70 42.60 4.61
CA VAL A 97 -9.37 43.50 5.72
C VAL A 97 -10.61 44.26 6.20
N ASP A 98 -11.45 44.76 5.30
CA ASP A 98 -12.72 45.41 5.63
C ASP A 98 -13.71 44.43 6.28
N THR A 99 -13.79 43.20 5.77
CA THR A 99 -14.66 42.15 6.32
C THR A 99 -14.19 41.73 7.72
N GLY A 100 -12.88 41.56 7.91
CA GLY A 100 -12.28 41.30 9.22
C GLY A 100 -12.53 42.45 10.20
N SER A 101 -12.40 43.69 9.74
CA SER A 101 -12.66 44.88 10.56
C SER A 101 -14.14 44.99 10.97
N ARG A 102 -15.08 44.67 10.07
CA ARG A 102 -16.52 44.59 10.37
C ARG A 102 -16.82 43.49 11.39
N LEU A 103 -16.29 42.29 11.20
CA LEU A 103 -16.45 41.18 12.15
C LEU A 103 -15.91 41.53 13.54
N ILE A 104 -14.77 42.21 13.62
CA ILE A 104 -14.20 42.69 14.89
C ILE A 104 -15.12 43.74 15.53
N ASN A 105 -15.68 44.66 14.74
CA ASN A 105 -16.62 45.68 15.25
C ASN A 105 -17.95 45.06 15.70
N ASP A 106 -18.50 44.11 14.96
CA ASP A 106 -19.73 43.39 15.30
C ASP A 106 -19.53 42.50 16.54
N LEU A 107 -18.36 41.86 16.67
CA LEU A 107 -17.98 41.14 17.89
C LEU A 107 -17.79 42.08 19.07
N SER A 108 -17.19 43.26 18.85
CA SER A 108 -17.03 44.31 19.86
C SER A 108 -18.37 44.89 20.31
N GLU A 109 -19.31 45.14 19.39
CA GLU A 109 -20.69 45.56 19.70
C GLU A 109 -21.48 44.45 20.38
N GLY A 110 -21.35 43.20 19.93
CA GLY A 110 -21.97 42.03 20.56
C GLY A 110 -21.44 41.77 21.97
N LEU A 111 -20.14 41.98 22.18
CA LEU A 111 -19.51 41.95 23.51
C LEU A 111 -19.95 43.15 24.36
N SER A 112 -20.07 44.35 23.81
CA SER A 112 -20.60 45.54 24.48
C SER A 112 -22.08 45.37 24.88
N HIS A 113 -22.87 44.70 24.03
CA HIS A 113 -24.27 44.37 24.27
C HIS A 113 -24.42 43.28 25.34
N ASN A 114 -23.58 42.24 25.30
CA ASN A 114 -23.53 41.22 26.35
C ASN A 114 -23.01 41.77 27.68
N VAL A 115 -22.03 42.69 27.65
CA VAL A 115 -21.57 43.42 28.83
C VAL A 115 -22.66 44.35 29.37
N LYS A 116 -23.58 44.90 28.54
CA LYS A 116 -24.77 45.62 29.02
C LYS A 116 -25.86 44.69 29.58
N LEU A 117 -26.01 43.48 29.04
CA LEU A 117 -26.96 42.47 29.51
C LEU A 117 -26.55 41.81 30.85
N TYR A 118 -25.24 41.72 31.12
CA TYR A 118 -24.69 41.17 32.36
C TYR A 118 -24.04 42.22 33.29
N GLY A 119 -23.93 43.48 32.84
CA GLY A 119 -23.27 44.58 33.54
C GLY A 119 -24.20 45.50 34.31
N ASN A 120 -25.20 44.93 35.00
CA ASN A 120 -25.81 45.60 36.15
C ASN A 120 -25.31 45.03 37.47
N ARG A 121 -24.02 44.66 37.51
CA ARG A 121 -23.23 44.60 38.74
C ARG A 121 -21.95 45.42 38.56
N PRO A 122 -21.74 46.47 39.36
CA PRO A 122 -20.52 47.27 39.30
C PRO A 122 -19.36 46.48 39.92
N ASN A 123 -18.16 46.66 39.35
CA ASN A 123 -16.84 46.19 39.79
C ASN A 123 -16.45 44.75 39.45
N SER A 124 -15.78 44.56 38.31
CA SER A 124 -14.62 43.66 38.29
C SER A 124 -13.50 44.24 37.44
N SER A 125 -12.32 44.38 38.05
CA SER A 125 -11.07 44.85 37.45
C SER A 125 -10.56 43.95 36.32
N ALA A 126 -11.15 42.76 36.16
CA ALA A 126 -10.80 41.77 35.16
C ALA A 126 -11.13 42.21 33.72
N ALA A 127 -12.21 42.98 33.53
CA ALA A 127 -12.61 43.41 32.18
C ALA A 127 -11.67 44.46 31.58
N ARG A 128 -11.00 45.29 32.41
CA ARG A 128 -9.96 46.23 31.94
C ARG A 128 -8.66 45.50 31.59
N PHE A 129 -8.29 44.50 32.38
CA PHE A 129 -7.06 43.73 32.16
C PHE A 129 -7.07 42.95 30.84
N TYR A 130 -8.22 42.40 30.45
CA TYR A 130 -8.36 41.66 29.18
C TYR A 130 -8.29 42.54 27.93
N LYS A 131 -8.77 43.79 28.02
CA LYS A 131 -8.73 44.72 26.90
C LYS A 131 -7.29 45.17 26.61
N ASP A 132 -6.52 45.47 27.64
CA ASP A 132 -5.16 45.99 27.47
C ASP A 132 -4.17 44.86 27.10
N SER A 133 -4.35 43.64 27.64
CA SER A 133 -3.46 42.50 27.33
C SER A 133 -3.60 41.91 25.92
N MET A 134 -4.75 42.07 25.25
CA MET A 134 -4.93 41.59 23.87
C MET A 134 -4.39 42.55 22.82
N VAL A 135 -4.26 43.85 23.14
CA VAL A 135 -3.74 44.84 22.19
C VAL A 135 -2.21 44.72 22.05
N ASP A 136 -1.49 44.42 23.13
CA ASP A 136 -0.02 44.32 23.09
C ASP A 136 0.49 43.00 22.47
N ASN A 137 -0.21 41.88 22.69
CA ASN A 137 0.22 40.55 22.23
C ASN A 137 0.02 40.31 20.72
N PHE A 138 -0.80 41.11 20.06
CA PHE A 138 -1.01 41.05 18.60
C PHE A 138 -0.33 42.20 17.85
N SER A 139 0.59 42.92 18.51
CA SER A 139 1.46 43.88 17.84
C SER A 139 2.40 43.16 16.86
N LYS A 140 2.62 43.79 15.71
CA LYS A 140 3.38 43.23 14.57
C LYS A 140 4.82 42.84 14.95
N GLU A 141 5.39 43.46 15.97
CA GLU A 141 6.77 43.23 16.45
C GLU A 141 6.91 41.94 17.29
N SER A 142 5.90 41.56 18.07
CA SER A 142 5.90 40.33 18.89
C SER A 142 5.94 39.05 18.04
N VAL A 143 5.29 39.07 16.88
CA VAL A 143 5.23 37.92 15.97
C VAL A 143 6.57 37.71 15.25
N VAL A 144 7.29 38.78 14.93
CA VAL A 144 8.60 38.71 14.24
C VAL A 144 9.69 38.13 15.16
N ASP A 145 9.67 38.46 16.44
CA ASP A 145 10.69 38.03 17.41
C ASP A 145 10.59 36.55 17.83
N ASN A 146 9.40 35.95 17.68
CA ASN A 146 9.18 34.53 17.94
C ASN A 146 9.53 33.63 16.75
N VAL A 147 9.49 34.16 15.53
CA VAL A 147 9.88 33.42 14.31
C VAL A 147 11.41 33.26 14.21
N SER A 148 12.20 34.23 14.70
CA SER A 148 13.67 34.12 14.69
C SER A 148 14.21 33.08 15.69
N LYS A 149 13.50 32.83 16.80
CA LYS A 149 13.92 31.84 17.81
C LYS A 149 13.73 30.40 17.35
N VAL A 150 12.86 30.15 16.37
CA VAL A 150 12.64 28.81 15.78
C VAL A 150 13.73 28.48 14.75
N SER A 151 14.34 29.47 14.09
CA SER A 151 15.45 29.23 13.15
C SER A 151 16.77 28.88 13.82
N ASP A 152 16.92 29.16 15.12
CA ASP A 152 18.15 28.91 15.89
C ASP A 152 18.18 27.52 16.57
N LEU A 153 17.13 26.70 16.41
CA LEU A 153 17.13 25.31 16.84
C LEU A 153 18.00 24.49 15.89
N ASP A 154 19.21 24.18 16.34
CA ASP A 154 20.24 23.37 15.67
C ASP A 154 19.75 21.92 15.46
N ILE A 155 18.85 21.74 14.49
CA ILE A 155 18.48 20.42 13.98
C ILE A 155 19.63 19.99 13.08
N VAL A 156 20.51 19.17 13.66
CA VAL A 156 21.62 18.48 13.01
C VAL A 156 21.18 17.93 11.65
N SER A 157 21.47 18.70 10.61
CA SER A 157 21.42 18.31 9.21
C SER A 157 22.74 17.59 8.90
N ASP A 158 22.99 16.45 9.55
CA ASP A 158 24.00 15.53 9.02
C ASP A 158 23.34 14.87 7.81
N GLY A 159 23.84 15.18 6.62
CA GLY A 159 23.19 14.92 5.34
C GLY A 159 23.13 13.44 4.93
N SER A 160 22.83 12.52 5.84
CA SER A 160 22.36 11.19 5.49
C SER A 160 20.93 11.31 4.97
N MET A 161 20.76 11.20 3.65
CA MET A 161 19.46 10.94 3.06
C MET A 161 18.81 9.79 3.82
N VAL A 162 17.66 10.07 4.45
CA VAL A 162 16.74 9.04 4.92
C VAL A 162 16.41 8.20 3.69
N ASP A 163 17.03 7.03 3.55
CA ASP A 163 16.63 6.12 2.50
C ASP A 163 15.17 5.73 2.77
N GLY A 164 14.38 5.47 1.73
CA GLY A 164 12.97 5.13 1.88
C GLY A 164 12.72 3.80 2.60
N SER A 165 13.69 3.25 3.33
CA SER A 165 13.50 2.08 4.16
C SER A 165 12.56 2.36 5.32
N VAL A 166 11.93 1.29 5.79
CA VAL A 166 11.08 1.30 6.99
C VAL A 166 11.81 1.89 8.20
N GLU A 167 13.14 1.70 8.27
CA GLU A 167 13.96 2.19 9.38
C GLU A 167 14.11 3.72 9.35
N GLY A 168 14.26 4.31 8.16
CA GLY A 168 14.26 5.76 7.96
C GLY A 168 12.92 6.43 8.31
N VAL A 169 11.80 5.79 7.96
CA VAL A 169 10.45 6.27 8.31
C VAL A 169 10.21 6.19 9.84
N VAL A 170 10.71 5.15 10.49
CA VAL A 170 10.64 5.00 11.95
C VAL A 170 11.46 6.08 12.67
N GLU A 171 12.63 6.45 12.16
CA GLU A 171 13.42 7.54 12.74
C GLU A 171 12.75 8.91 12.58
N LEU A 172 12.19 9.22 11.41
CA LEU A 172 11.44 10.46 11.18
C LEU A 172 10.25 10.61 12.15
N THR A 173 9.55 9.51 12.43
CA THR A 173 8.43 9.48 13.37
C THR A 173 8.89 9.78 14.81
N LYS A 174 10.04 9.24 15.22
CA LYS A 174 10.64 9.54 16.53
C LYS A 174 11.03 11.01 16.65
N ILE A 175 11.64 11.58 15.60
CA ILE A 175 12.05 13.00 15.58
C ILE A 175 10.83 13.92 15.68
N THR A 176 9.76 13.65 14.90
CA THR A 176 8.53 14.47 14.96
C THR A 176 7.85 14.39 16.32
N SER A 177 7.80 13.22 16.96
CA SER A 177 7.23 13.09 18.31
C SER A 177 8.00 13.92 19.36
N LYS A 178 9.33 14.00 19.22
CA LYS A 178 10.19 14.78 20.10
C LYS A 178 9.99 16.28 19.91
N ILE A 179 9.89 16.75 18.66
CA ILE A 179 9.60 18.16 18.34
C ILE A 179 8.25 18.58 18.93
N PHE A 180 7.23 17.75 18.77
CA PHE A 180 5.89 18.05 19.31
C PHE A 180 5.88 18.15 20.84
N THR A 181 6.63 17.27 21.51
CA THR A 181 6.78 17.29 22.98
C THR A 181 7.49 18.55 23.48
N GLU A 182 8.48 19.07 22.75
CA GLU A 182 9.15 20.31 23.12
C GLU A 182 8.28 21.55 22.81
N LEU A 183 7.51 21.54 21.72
CA LEU A 183 6.56 22.61 21.39
C LEU A 183 5.43 22.75 22.42
N GLU A 184 4.96 21.63 23.00
CA GLU A 184 3.93 21.63 24.04
C GLU A 184 4.39 22.36 25.32
N LYS A 185 5.71 22.41 25.58
CA LYS A 185 6.28 23.13 26.73
C LYS A 185 6.29 24.65 26.55
N LEU A 186 6.13 25.18 25.33
CA LEU A 186 6.27 26.61 25.01
C LEU A 186 4.99 27.45 25.24
N GLY A 187 3.94 26.88 25.84
CA GLY A 187 2.76 27.64 26.29
C GLY A 187 1.48 27.41 25.46
N PRO A 188 0.36 28.06 25.82
CA PRO A 188 -1.00 27.62 25.48
C PRO A 188 -1.41 28.10 24.08
N VAL A 189 -0.69 27.65 23.06
CA VAL A 189 -1.23 27.64 21.71
C VAL A 189 -2.26 26.51 21.66
N ASN A 190 -3.47 26.80 21.17
CA ASN A 190 -4.54 25.80 21.10
C ASN A 190 -4.25 24.82 19.95
N TRP A 191 -3.39 23.84 20.24
CA TRP A 191 -2.95 22.80 19.31
C TRP A 191 -4.00 21.72 19.04
N SER A 192 -5.25 21.86 19.51
CA SER A 192 -6.24 20.77 19.44
C SER A 192 -6.49 20.28 18.01
N ALA A 193 -6.56 21.20 17.04
CA ALA A 193 -6.72 20.86 15.62
C ALA A 193 -5.46 20.21 15.00
N GLN A 194 -4.28 20.60 15.49
CA GLN A 194 -3.00 20.10 14.99
C GLN A 194 -2.64 18.75 15.60
N LYS A 195 -3.08 18.51 16.84
CA LYS A 195 -3.00 17.23 17.54
C LYS A 195 -3.89 16.18 16.85
N GLU A 196 -5.11 16.53 16.48
CA GLU A 196 -6.01 15.64 15.73
C GLU A 196 -5.41 15.27 14.35
N SER A 197 -4.82 16.24 13.64
CA SER A 197 -4.12 16.00 12.39
C SER A 197 -2.89 15.10 12.55
N TYR A 198 -2.13 15.25 13.65
CA TYR A 198 -0.98 14.40 13.96
C TYR A 198 -1.40 12.96 14.31
N GLU A 199 -2.43 12.78 15.13
CA GLU A 199 -2.96 11.47 15.49
C GLU A 199 -3.53 10.74 14.26
N ALA A 200 -4.21 11.46 13.36
CA ALA A 200 -4.68 10.92 12.08
C ALA A 200 -3.53 10.48 11.17
N ALA A 201 -2.47 11.30 11.08
CA ALA A 201 -1.26 10.96 10.30
C ALA A 201 -0.54 9.74 10.89
N GLN A 202 -0.41 9.66 12.22
CA GLN A 202 0.21 8.52 12.90
C GLN A 202 -0.59 7.23 12.69
N LYS A 203 -1.93 7.31 12.74
CA LYS A 203 -2.80 6.18 12.47
C LYS A 203 -2.65 5.69 11.03
N ALA A 204 -2.71 6.59 10.04
CA ALA A 204 -2.53 6.25 8.63
C ALA A 204 -1.14 5.61 8.37
N LEU A 205 -0.09 6.12 9.03
CA LEU A 205 1.25 5.57 8.93
C LEU A 205 1.34 4.15 9.53
N SER A 206 0.70 3.93 10.68
CA SER A 206 0.67 2.60 11.32
C SER A 206 -0.08 1.56 10.50
N GLU A 207 -1.19 1.95 9.87
CA GLU A 207 -1.97 1.10 8.97
C GLU A 207 -1.17 0.75 7.70
N TYR A 208 -0.44 1.72 7.14
CA TYR A 208 0.47 1.47 6.02
C TYR A 208 1.62 0.51 6.37
N ILE A 209 2.23 0.67 7.55
CA ILE A 209 3.29 -0.22 8.04
C ILE A 209 2.75 -1.64 8.23
N GLU A 210 1.54 -1.79 8.76
CA GLU A 210 0.91 -3.09 8.96
C GLU A 210 0.59 -3.79 7.61
N VAL A 211 0.07 -3.06 6.62
CA VAL A 211 -0.16 -3.59 5.27
C VAL A 211 1.15 -3.99 4.59
N TYR A 212 2.22 -3.22 4.77
CA TYR A 212 3.52 -3.52 4.18
C TYR A 212 4.21 -4.73 4.83
N GLN A 213 4.20 -4.80 6.17
CA GLN A 213 4.76 -5.94 6.92
C GLN A 213 3.97 -7.22 6.66
N ASN A 214 2.64 -7.14 6.57
CA ASN A 214 1.78 -8.29 6.26
C ASN A 214 1.72 -8.63 4.77
N GLY A 215 2.04 -7.69 3.88
CA GLY A 215 2.07 -7.90 2.42
C GLY A 215 3.30 -8.67 1.96
N ALA A 216 4.46 -8.41 2.57
CA ALA A 216 5.70 -9.12 2.25
C ALA A 216 5.67 -10.59 2.70
N SER A 217 5.00 -10.92 3.81
CA SER A 217 4.84 -12.30 4.28
C SER A 217 3.84 -13.10 3.43
N LYS A 218 2.85 -12.45 2.81
CA LYS A 218 1.81 -13.12 2.00
C LYS A 218 2.25 -13.52 0.59
N LEU A 219 3.31 -12.92 0.03
CA LEU A 219 3.80 -13.28 -1.31
C LEU A 219 4.43 -14.68 -1.38
N PHE A 220 4.87 -15.23 -0.24
CA PHE A 220 5.41 -16.58 -0.13
C PHE A 220 4.54 -17.51 0.73
N ASP A 221 3.38 -17.06 1.18
CA ASP A 221 2.42 -17.88 1.91
C ASP A 221 1.61 -18.70 0.90
N PHE A 222 2.31 -19.58 0.17
CA PHE A 222 1.67 -20.59 -0.65
C PHE A 222 0.89 -21.51 0.28
N ASP A 223 -0.42 -21.30 0.32
CA ASP A 223 -1.30 -22.17 1.07
C ASP A 223 -1.36 -23.54 0.39
N PHE A 224 -0.49 -24.45 0.85
CA PHE A 224 -0.43 -25.81 0.39
C PHE A 224 -1.77 -26.53 0.55
N SER A 225 -2.64 -26.12 1.48
CA SER A 225 -3.94 -26.76 1.66
C SER A 225 -4.84 -26.57 0.44
N ILE A 226 -4.81 -25.39 -0.19
CA ILE A 226 -5.54 -25.11 -1.42
C ILE A 226 -4.99 -25.95 -2.57
N PHE A 227 -3.65 -26.04 -2.66
CA PHE A 227 -3.00 -26.85 -3.69
C PHE A 227 -3.30 -28.35 -3.53
N TYR A 228 -3.25 -28.89 -2.32
CA TYR A 228 -3.62 -30.28 -2.05
C TYR A 228 -5.10 -30.54 -2.34
N GLY A 229 -5.99 -29.62 -1.97
CA GLY A 229 -7.41 -29.73 -2.31
C GLY A 229 -7.64 -29.77 -3.83
N TYR A 230 -6.87 -29.00 -4.60
CA TYR A 230 -6.90 -29.08 -6.06
C TYR A 230 -6.38 -30.43 -6.57
N LEU A 231 -5.25 -30.93 -6.03
CA LEU A 231 -4.72 -32.24 -6.40
C LEU A 231 -5.70 -33.38 -6.13
N ASP A 232 -6.37 -33.38 -4.98
CA ASP A 232 -7.36 -34.40 -4.61
C ASP A 232 -8.62 -34.37 -5.49
N SER A 233 -8.92 -33.23 -6.12
CA SER A 233 -10.05 -33.08 -7.04
C SER A 233 -9.79 -33.64 -8.45
N LEU A 234 -8.53 -33.88 -8.80
CA LEU A 234 -8.13 -34.34 -10.14
C LEU A 234 -8.36 -35.85 -10.28
N THR A 235 -8.80 -36.25 -11.47
CA THR A 235 -8.80 -37.68 -11.82
C THR A 235 -7.37 -38.18 -12.01
N LEU A 236 -7.13 -39.49 -11.82
CA LEU A 236 -5.80 -40.10 -11.96
C LEU A 236 -5.10 -39.75 -13.29
N PHE A 237 -5.85 -39.72 -14.39
CA PHE A 237 -5.31 -39.34 -15.71
C PHE A 237 -4.90 -37.87 -15.79
N GLN A 238 -5.66 -36.98 -15.15
CA GLN A 238 -5.34 -35.55 -15.11
C GLN A 238 -4.14 -35.28 -14.18
N GLU A 239 -4.07 -35.96 -13.04
CA GLU A 239 -2.93 -35.89 -12.13
C GLU A 239 -1.63 -36.34 -12.81
N ALA A 240 -1.66 -37.49 -13.51
CA ALA A 240 -0.51 -37.98 -14.26
C ALA A 240 -0.10 -37.04 -15.42
N SER A 241 -1.10 -36.42 -16.08
CA SER A 241 -0.83 -35.42 -17.12
C SER A 241 -0.19 -34.15 -16.55
N LEU A 242 -0.69 -33.67 -15.40
CA LEU A 242 -0.12 -32.53 -14.68
C LEU A 242 1.33 -32.81 -14.25
N PHE A 243 1.60 -34.01 -13.72
CA PHE A 243 2.95 -34.42 -13.34
C PHE A 243 3.89 -34.44 -14.55
N ASN A 244 3.45 -35.00 -15.69
CA ASN A 244 4.25 -34.99 -16.92
C ASN A 244 4.54 -33.57 -17.42
N ILE A 245 3.57 -32.64 -17.35
CA ILE A 245 3.79 -31.23 -17.68
C ILE A 245 4.87 -30.64 -16.74
N CYS A 246 4.77 -30.85 -15.43
CA CYS A 246 5.77 -30.40 -14.47
C CYS A 246 7.16 -30.98 -14.73
N LEU A 247 7.25 -32.27 -15.11
CA LEU A 247 8.51 -32.90 -15.54
C LEU A 247 9.10 -32.20 -16.76
N PHE A 248 8.30 -31.95 -17.81
CA PHE A 248 8.79 -31.28 -19.02
C PHE A 248 9.22 -29.84 -18.76
N VAL A 249 8.49 -29.10 -17.93
CA VAL A 249 8.90 -27.75 -17.51
C VAL A 249 10.24 -27.81 -16.75
N SER A 250 10.39 -28.75 -15.82
CA SER A 250 11.64 -28.96 -15.07
C SER A 250 12.80 -29.37 -16.00
N LEU A 251 12.52 -30.19 -17.01
CA LEU A 251 13.48 -30.59 -18.03
C LEU A 251 13.96 -29.39 -18.86
N ILE A 252 13.03 -28.54 -19.33
CA ILE A 252 13.35 -27.31 -20.06
C ILE A 252 14.22 -26.40 -19.19
N PHE A 253 13.86 -26.21 -17.91
CA PHE A 253 14.64 -25.39 -17.00
C PHE A 253 16.06 -25.95 -16.80
N THR A 254 16.19 -27.26 -16.66
CA THR A 254 17.49 -27.95 -16.56
C THR A 254 18.33 -27.76 -17.84
N ILE A 255 17.72 -27.88 -19.02
CA ILE A 255 18.39 -27.65 -20.30
C ILE A 255 18.85 -26.20 -20.41
N VAL A 256 18.00 -25.22 -20.08
CA VAL A 256 18.36 -23.79 -20.10
C VAL A 256 19.51 -23.51 -19.13
N ASN A 257 19.52 -24.12 -17.95
CA ASN A 257 20.62 -23.99 -17.00
C ASN A 257 21.93 -24.58 -17.54
N ILE A 258 21.89 -25.76 -18.18
CA ILE A 258 23.05 -26.38 -18.82
C ILE A 258 23.56 -25.49 -19.96
N LEU A 259 22.67 -24.96 -20.81
CA LEU A 259 23.03 -24.02 -21.88
C LEU A 259 23.67 -22.74 -21.31
N GLY A 260 23.09 -22.16 -20.26
CA GLY A 260 23.63 -20.98 -19.60
C GLY A 260 25.00 -21.23 -18.96
N VAL A 261 25.26 -22.46 -18.51
CA VAL A 261 26.56 -22.92 -18.04
C VAL A 261 27.54 -23.09 -19.21
N LEU A 262 27.16 -23.74 -20.31
CA LEU A 262 28.05 -24.01 -21.45
C LEU A 262 28.41 -22.74 -22.23
N PHE A 263 27.41 -21.91 -22.54
CA PHE A 263 27.59 -20.70 -23.35
C PHE A 263 27.98 -19.48 -22.52
N GLY A 264 27.82 -19.52 -21.18
CA GLY A 264 28.13 -18.39 -20.31
C GLY A 264 29.57 -17.89 -20.48
N ASN A 265 30.55 -18.82 -20.53
CA ASN A 265 31.95 -18.46 -20.71
C ASN A 265 32.24 -17.90 -22.11
N GLU A 266 31.60 -18.47 -23.13
CA GLU A 266 31.79 -18.02 -24.52
C GLU A 266 31.21 -16.61 -24.73
N ILE A 267 30.06 -16.31 -24.10
CA ILE A 267 29.45 -14.97 -24.13
C ILE A 267 30.35 -13.96 -23.43
N ILE A 268 30.88 -14.29 -22.24
CA ILE A 268 31.80 -13.42 -21.50
C ILE A 268 33.05 -13.11 -22.33
N ARG A 269 33.63 -14.13 -22.97
CA ARG A 269 34.82 -13.99 -23.82
C ARG A 269 34.54 -13.18 -25.08
N LYS A 270 33.42 -13.43 -25.77
CA LYS A 270 33.09 -12.71 -27.03
C LYS A 270 32.75 -11.23 -26.80
N LEU A 271 32.22 -10.89 -25.63
CA LEU A 271 31.83 -9.52 -25.31
C LEU A 271 32.90 -8.74 -24.53
N ASN A 272 34.07 -9.34 -24.25
CA ASN A 272 35.14 -8.75 -23.43
C ASN A 272 34.62 -8.11 -22.11
N LEU A 273 33.66 -8.79 -21.45
CA LEU A 273 33.00 -8.24 -20.26
C LEU A 273 33.96 -8.07 -19.08
N GLU A 274 35.05 -8.84 -19.04
CA GLU A 274 36.08 -8.74 -18.00
C GLU A 274 36.85 -7.40 -18.08
N GLU A 275 37.11 -6.91 -19.28
CA GLU A 275 37.80 -5.64 -19.50
C GLU A 275 36.86 -4.45 -19.27
N ARG A 276 35.59 -4.59 -19.70
CA ARG A 276 34.59 -3.51 -19.57
C ARG A 276 34.07 -3.33 -18.14
N PHE A 277 34.05 -4.40 -17.33
CA PHE A 277 33.50 -4.37 -15.98
C PHE A 277 34.40 -5.08 -14.96
N PRO A 278 35.48 -4.43 -14.50
CA PRO A 278 36.47 -5.05 -13.61
C PRO A 278 35.88 -5.48 -12.25
N ARG A 279 34.85 -4.80 -11.74
CA ARG A 279 34.17 -5.19 -10.49
C ARG A 279 33.42 -6.53 -10.62
N LEU A 280 32.99 -6.91 -11.83
CA LEU A 280 32.32 -8.19 -12.10
C LEU A 280 33.30 -9.34 -12.38
N SER A 281 34.59 -9.06 -12.58
CA SER A 281 35.61 -10.09 -12.83
C SER A 281 35.68 -11.13 -11.70
N ILE A 282 35.52 -10.69 -10.44
CA ILE A 282 35.48 -11.57 -9.27
C ILE A 282 34.25 -12.50 -9.35
N PHE A 283 33.09 -11.96 -9.70
CA PHE A 283 31.85 -12.74 -9.88
C PHE A 283 31.99 -13.79 -11.00
N PHE A 284 32.59 -13.43 -12.14
CA PHE A 284 32.83 -14.38 -13.23
C PHE A 284 33.83 -15.48 -12.84
N SER A 285 34.90 -15.13 -12.12
CA SER A 285 35.88 -16.11 -11.63
C SER A 285 35.25 -17.10 -10.64
N LEU A 286 34.36 -16.62 -9.77
CA LEU A 286 33.64 -17.44 -8.80
C LEU A 286 32.63 -18.35 -9.50
N ARG A 287 31.84 -17.80 -10.43
CA ARG A 287 30.91 -18.55 -11.27
C ARG A 287 31.62 -19.66 -12.04
N ALA A 288 32.79 -19.39 -12.62
CA ALA A 288 33.58 -20.39 -13.35
C ALA A 288 34.02 -21.55 -12.46
N LYS A 289 34.35 -21.30 -11.19
CA LYS A 289 34.66 -22.36 -10.21
C LYS A 289 33.44 -23.22 -9.89
N PHE A 290 32.27 -22.60 -9.71
CA PHE A 290 31.03 -23.33 -9.42
C PHE A 290 30.42 -24.02 -10.65
N GLN A 291 30.80 -23.63 -11.86
CA GLN A 291 30.26 -24.15 -13.11
C GLN A 291 30.32 -25.68 -13.20
N ARG A 292 31.45 -26.28 -12.79
CA ARG A 292 31.60 -27.75 -12.79
C ARG A 292 30.63 -28.41 -11.81
N TYR A 293 30.47 -27.84 -10.61
CA TYR A 293 29.54 -28.33 -9.61
C TYR A 293 28.09 -28.22 -10.07
N TYR A 294 27.70 -27.06 -10.65
CA TYR A 294 26.36 -26.88 -11.22
C TYR A 294 26.09 -27.86 -12.36
N LEU A 295 27.06 -28.12 -13.24
CA LEU A 295 26.87 -29.08 -14.33
C LEU A 295 26.62 -30.48 -13.79
N ILE A 296 27.43 -30.94 -12.82
CA ILE A 296 27.25 -32.25 -12.17
C ILE A 296 25.86 -32.33 -11.51
N TRP A 297 25.45 -31.28 -10.80
CA TRP A 297 24.13 -31.22 -10.16
C TRP A 297 22.98 -31.27 -11.18
N ASN A 298 23.07 -30.51 -12.28
CA ASN A 298 22.05 -30.53 -13.32
C ASN A 298 21.97 -31.90 -14.01
N VAL A 299 23.10 -32.57 -14.25
CA VAL A 299 23.12 -33.95 -14.80
C VAL A 299 22.47 -34.94 -13.83
N LEU A 300 22.71 -34.80 -12.52
CA LEU A 300 22.09 -35.65 -11.50
C LEU A 300 20.57 -35.42 -11.43
N ILE A 301 20.12 -34.16 -11.43
CA ILE A 301 18.69 -33.80 -11.51
C ILE A 301 18.05 -34.37 -12.78
N LEU A 302 18.72 -34.24 -13.92
CA LEU A 302 18.25 -34.77 -15.19
C LEU A 302 18.03 -36.28 -15.11
N PHE A 303 18.99 -37.01 -14.52
CA PHE A 303 18.88 -38.46 -14.34
C PHE A 303 17.72 -38.83 -13.39
N ALA A 304 17.56 -38.09 -12.28
CA ALA A 304 16.45 -38.29 -11.36
C ALA A 304 15.07 -38.03 -12.02
N LEU A 305 14.95 -36.95 -12.80
CA LEU A 305 13.74 -36.61 -13.56
C LEU A 305 13.39 -37.73 -14.55
N CYS A 306 14.38 -38.25 -15.28
CA CYS A 306 14.18 -39.37 -16.21
C CYS A 306 13.68 -40.63 -15.47
N ILE A 307 14.29 -40.99 -14.33
CA ILE A 307 13.82 -42.14 -13.53
C ILE A 307 12.39 -41.92 -13.05
N SER A 308 12.07 -40.74 -12.49
CA SER A 308 10.71 -40.45 -12.02
C SER A 308 9.67 -40.54 -13.14
N GLY A 309 10.00 -40.03 -14.33
CA GLY A 309 9.11 -40.11 -15.50
C GLY A 309 8.89 -41.55 -15.96
N ILE A 310 9.91 -42.40 -15.91
CA ILE A 310 9.77 -43.83 -16.22
C ILE A 310 8.85 -44.51 -15.20
N VAL A 311 9.07 -44.27 -13.90
CA VAL A 311 8.26 -44.87 -12.83
C VAL A 311 6.78 -44.51 -12.98
N ILE A 312 6.48 -43.25 -13.27
CA ILE A 312 5.08 -42.79 -13.39
C ILE A 312 4.42 -43.32 -14.65
N ASN A 313 5.13 -43.36 -15.77
CA ASN A 313 4.61 -44.00 -16.98
C ASN A 313 4.35 -45.51 -16.77
N LEU A 314 5.20 -46.20 -16.00
CA LEU A 314 4.98 -47.61 -15.64
C LEU A 314 3.76 -47.79 -14.74
N MET A 315 3.57 -46.91 -13.74
CA MET A 315 2.36 -46.95 -12.90
C MET A 315 1.10 -46.72 -13.73
N LEU A 316 1.10 -45.73 -14.61
CA LEU A 316 -0.05 -45.42 -15.46
C LEU A 316 -0.37 -46.55 -16.45
N PHE A 317 0.63 -47.29 -16.92
CA PHE A 317 0.40 -48.45 -17.80
C PHE A 317 -0.16 -49.67 -17.06
N THR A 318 0.03 -49.75 -15.73
CA THR A 318 -0.38 -50.90 -14.92
C THR A 318 -1.81 -50.77 -14.40
N VAL A 319 -2.35 -49.55 -14.34
CA VAL A 319 -3.74 -49.23 -13.92
C VAL A 319 -4.69 -49.28 -15.12
#